data_AF-A0A7R9LVJ2-F1
#
_entry.id   AF-A0A7R9LVJ2-F1
#
_cell.length_a   1.000
_cell.length_b   1.000
_cell.length_c   1.000
_cell.angle_alpha   90.00
_cell.angle_beta   90.00
_cell.angle_gamma   90.00
#
_symmetry.space_group_name_H-M   'P 1'
#
loop_
_entity.id
_entity.type
_entity.pdbx_description
1 polymer ?
#
loop_
_entity_poly.entity_id
_entity_poly.type
_entity_poly.pdbx_seq_one_letter_code
_entity_poly.pdbx_strand_id
1 'polypeptide(L)'
;MCYDYHGGWENRTGHNAPLYARPDEILNDKISNVNFSINYWISKGAPRNKIVLGMGTYGRSFTLQRSEDNGLGAPAPQKGQAGPYTREAGSLGYNEICEMKLNKNGWTEVRDRYHMAPYGFRDRQWVGYDDVE
;
A
#
# COMPACT_ATOMS: atom_id res chain seq x y z
N MET A 1 -1.21 -7.22 13.16
CA MET A 1 -0.69 -5.97 12.57
C MET A 1 -1.33 -5.85 11.21
N CYS A 2 -2.01 -4.74 10.92
CA CYS A 2 -2.88 -4.58 9.74
C CYS A 2 -2.23 -3.66 8.69
N TYR A 3 -1.01 -4.01 8.31
CA TYR A 3 -0.17 -3.38 7.29
C TYR A 3 0.84 -4.44 6.83
N ASP A 4 1.67 -4.13 5.82
CA ASP A 4 2.54 -5.09 5.14
C ASP A 4 1.76 -6.25 4.49
N TYR A 5 0.55 -5.99 4.01
CA TYR A 5 -0.20 -6.97 3.23
C TYR A 5 0.46 -7.25 1.88
N HIS A 6 0.99 -6.19 1.26
CA HIS A 6 1.69 -6.24 -0.02
C HIS A 6 2.98 -5.42 0.04
N GLY A 7 3.98 -5.81 -0.75
CA GLY A 7 5.27 -5.14 -0.76
C GLY A 7 6.27 -5.75 -1.73
N GLY A 8 7.49 -5.21 -1.72
CA GLY A 8 8.55 -5.59 -2.68
C GLY A 8 9.11 -7.01 -2.58
N TRP A 9 8.44 -7.91 -1.84
CA TRP A 9 8.62 -9.36 -1.91
C TRP A 9 7.72 -10.02 -2.95
N GLU A 10 6.75 -9.28 -3.51
CA GLU A 10 5.88 -9.69 -4.61
C GLU A 10 6.41 -9.15 -5.95
N ASN A 11 5.93 -9.72 -7.05
CA ASN A 11 6.28 -9.29 -8.41
C ASN A 11 5.21 -8.39 -9.05
N ARG A 12 4.27 -7.87 -8.25
CA ARG A 12 3.19 -6.97 -8.68
C ARG A 12 2.94 -5.91 -7.63
N THR A 13 2.42 -4.75 -8.04
CA THR A 13 2.00 -3.71 -7.11
C THR A 13 0.84 -4.19 -6.24
N GLY A 14 0.82 -3.73 -5.00
CA GLY A 14 -0.26 -3.95 -4.05
C GLY A 14 -0.20 -2.91 -2.94
N HIS A 15 -1.34 -2.62 -2.33
CA HIS A 15 -1.43 -1.59 -1.30
C HIS A 15 -0.87 -2.09 0.05
N ASN A 16 -0.17 -1.23 0.81
CA ASN A 16 0.40 -1.61 2.11
C ASN A 16 -0.66 -2.09 3.11
N ALA A 17 -1.75 -1.32 3.23
CA ALA A 17 -2.81 -1.51 4.23
C ALA A 17 -4.23 -1.25 3.68
N PRO A 18 -4.72 -2.00 2.68
CA PRO A 18 -6.06 -1.77 2.14
C PRO A 18 -7.14 -2.02 3.20
N LEU A 19 -8.14 -1.13 3.30
CA LEU A 19 -9.23 -1.28 4.28
C LEU A 19 -10.14 -2.46 3.93
N TYR A 20 -10.55 -2.56 2.66
CA TYR A 20 -11.35 -3.66 2.13
C TYR A 20 -10.69 -4.27 0.88
N ALA A 21 -11.12 -5.47 0.51
CA ALA A 21 -10.76 -6.08 -0.76
C ALA A 21 -11.54 -5.47 -1.93
N ARG A 22 -10.92 -5.45 -3.12
CA ARG A 22 -11.60 -5.15 -4.39
C ARG A 22 -12.42 -6.34 -4.88
N PRO A 23 -13.47 -6.12 -5.69
CA PRO A 23 -14.29 -7.22 -6.24
C PRO A 23 -13.52 -8.22 -7.11
N ASP A 24 -12.46 -7.76 -7.78
CA ASP A 24 -11.63 -8.54 -8.69
C ASP A 24 -10.45 -9.26 -8.00
N GLU A 25 -10.23 -9.02 -6.71
CA GLU A 25 -9.21 -9.73 -5.93
C GLU A 25 -9.62 -11.18 -5.64
N ILE A 26 -8.64 -12.08 -5.74
CA ILE A 26 -8.82 -13.53 -5.60
C ILE A 26 -7.83 -14.10 -4.59
N LEU A 27 -8.09 -15.34 -4.14
CA LEU A 27 -7.21 -16.08 -3.24
C LEU A 27 -6.84 -15.28 -1.98
N ASN A 28 -5.55 -15.14 -1.69
CA ASN A 28 -5.06 -14.48 -0.49
C ASN A 28 -5.33 -12.97 -0.51
N ASP A 29 -5.32 -12.32 -1.67
CA ASP A 29 -5.55 -10.86 -1.78
C ASP A 29 -6.93 -10.49 -1.21
N LYS A 30 -7.93 -11.35 -1.38
CA LYS A 30 -9.29 -11.15 -0.86
C LYS A 30 -9.37 -11.09 0.67
N ILE A 31 -8.38 -11.66 1.36
CA ILE A 31 -8.31 -11.68 2.84
C ILE A 31 -7.16 -10.80 3.38
N SER A 32 -6.27 -10.32 2.53
CA SER A 32 -5.14 -9.44 2.85
C SER A 32 -5.58 -7.97 2.99
N ASN A 33 -6.54 -7.72 3.88
CA ASN A 33 -7.03 -6.37 4.18
C ASN A 33 -7.36 -6.21 5.67
N VAL A 34 -7.43 -4.95 6.10
CA VAL A 34 -7.68 -4.54 7.49
C VAL A 34 -9.02 -5.10 7.99
N ASN A 35 -10.10 -4.92 7.22
CA ASN A 35 -11.43 -5.34 7.61
C ASN A 35 -11.52 -6.85 7.86
N PHE A 36 -10.99 -7.67 6.95
CA PHE A 36 -10.96 -9.12 7.15
C PHE A 36 -10.15 -9.48 8.38
N SER A 37 -8.95 -8.92 8.53
CA SER A 37 -8.02 -9.27 9.61
C SER A 37 -8.60 -8.97 11.00
N ILE A 38 -9.24 -7.81 11.17
CA ILE A 38 -9.89 -7.43 12.43
C ILE A 38 -11.08 -8.35 12.74
N ASN A 39 -11.96 -8.57 11.75
CA ASN A 39 -13.11 -9.45 11.94
C ASN A 39 -12.71 -10.91 12.16
N TYR A 40 -11.58 -11.36 11.58
CA TYR A 40 -11.03 -12.68 11.83
C TYR A 40 -10.67 -12.84 13.31
N TRP A 41 -9.91 -11.91 13.89
CA TRP A 41 -9.56 -11.96 15.31
C TRP A 41 -10.79 -11.94 16.23
N ILE A 42 -11.78 -11.10 15.91
CA ILE A 42 -13.05 -11.04 16.64
C ILE A 42 -13.76 -12.40 16.55
N SER A 43 -13.80 -13.02 15.37
CA SER A 43 -14.42 -14.34 15.17
C SER A 43 -13.72 -15.46 15.94
N LYS A 44 -12.42 -15.28 16.24
CA LYS A 44 -11.61 -16.18 17.07
C LYS A 44 -11.71 -15.88 18.57
N GLY A 45 -12.57 -14.95 18.98
CA GLY A 45 -12.85 -14.66 20.39
C GLY A 45 -12.05 -13.51 20.98
N ALA A 46 -11.30 -12.75 20.17
CA ALA A 46 -10.63 -11.54 20.67
C ALA A 46 -11.67 -10.47 21.07
N PRO A 47 -11.66 -9.96 22.32
CA PRO A 47 -12.55 -8.88 22.72
C PRO A 47 -12.26 -7.61 21.92
N ARG A 48 -13.28 -7.01 21.32
CA ARG A 48 -13.14 -5.83 20.43
C ARG A 48 -12.36 -4.68 21.09
N ASN A 49 -12.63 -4.43 22.37
CA ASN A 49 -11.98 -3.37 23.16
C ASN A 49 -10.51 -3.65 23.54
N LYS A 50 -10.00 -4.85 23.22
CA LYS A 50 -8.59 -5.21 23.41
C LYS A 50 -7.81 -5.27 22.09
N ILE A 51 -8.47 -5.05 20.95
CA ILE A 51 -7.83 -5.02 19.64
C ILE A 51 -7.30 -3.61 19.40
N VAL A 52 -5.99 -3.48 19.26
CA VAL A 52 -5.34 -2.24 18.81
C VAL A 52 -5.10 -2.36 17.32
N LEU A 53 -5.75 -1.49 16.54
CA LEU A 53 -5.53 -1.41 15.11
C LEU A 53 -4.20 -0.69 14.84
N GLY A 54 -3.28 -1.38 14.19
CA GLY A 54 -2.02 -0.78 13.76
C GLY A 54 -2.22 0.05 12.50
N MET A 55 -1.70 1.28 12.49
CA MET A 55 -1.68 2.17 11.32
C MET A 55 -0.23 2.52 11.00
N GLY A 56 0.21 2.20 9.78
CA GLY A 56 1.57 2.46 9.33
C GLY A 56 1.68 3.86 8.71
N THR A 57 2.55 4.72 9.25
CA THR A 57 2.84 6.05 8.66
C THR A 57 3.90 5.97 7.55
N TYR A 58 3.81 4.95 6.71
CA TYR A 58 4.72 4.63 5.63
C TYR A 58 3.98 3.90 4.50
N GLY A 59 4.54 3.93 3.31
CA GLY A 59 4.06 3.20 2.14
C GLY A 59 5.00 2.09 1.72
N ARG A 60 4.46 1.11 0.99
CA ARG A 60 5.25 0.07 0.32
C ARG A 60 5.41 0.43 -1.14
N SER A 61 6.67 0.49 -1.61
CA SER A 61 7.02 1.00 -2.92
C SER A 61 7.55 -0.08 -3.87
N PHE A 62 7.31 0.14 -5.16
CA PHE A 62 7.61 -0.77 -6.24
C PHE A 62 8.23 -0.02 -7.42
N THR A 63 9.03 -0.75 -8.20
CA THR A 63 9.45 -0.31 -9.54
C THR A 63 8.66 -1.11 -10.57
N LEU A 64 7.70 -0.45 -11.22
CA LEU A 64 6.85 -1.00 -12.29
C LEU A 64 7.72 -1.59 -13.41
N GLN A 65 7.26 -2.65 -14.06
CA GLN A 65 7.90 -3.18 -15.26
C GLN A 65 7.78 -2.17 -16.42
N ARG A 66 6.63 -1.52 -16.55
CA ARG A 66 6.33 -0.49 -17.55
C ARG A 66 5.57 0.67 -16.88
N SER A 67 5.91 1.91 -17.21
CA SER A 67 5.26 3.11 -16.65
C SER A 67 3.77 3.21 -17.01
N GLU A 68 3.39 2.69 -18.17
CA GLU A 68 2.03 2.72 -18.67
C GLU A 68 1.08 1.78 -17.88
N ASP A 69 1.63 0.77 -17.21
CA ASP A 69 0.89 -0.16 -16.37
C ASP A 69 1.17 0.15 -14.90
N ASN A 70 0.38 1.05 -14.33
CA ASN A 70 0.60 1.70 -13.03
C ASN A 70 -0.55 1.50 -12.04
N GLY A 71 -1.48 0.60 -12.35
CA GLY A 71 -2.59 0.25 -11.47
C GLY A 71 -2.16 -0.66 -10.32
N LEU A 72 -3.13 -0.99 -9.45
CA LEU A 72 -2.99 -2.09 -8.49
C LEU A 72 -2.93 -3.43 -9.24
N GLY A 73 -2.01 -4.31 -8.84
CA GLY A 73 -1.75 -5.59 -9.49
C GLY A 73 -0.87 -5.51 -10.74
N ALA A 74 -0.37 -4.32 -11.10
CA ALA A 74 0.54 -4.13 -12.23
C ALA A 74 1.88 -4.87 -12.02
N PRO A 75 2.49 -5.46 -13.06
CA PRO A 75 3.78 -6.14 -12.94
C PRO A 75 4.87 -5.20 -12.43
N ALA A 76 5.54 -5.60 -11.34
CA ALA A 76 6.58 -4.83 -10.69
C ALA A 76 7.60 -5.77 -10.01
N PRO A 77 8.57 -6.32 -10.75
CA PRO A 77 9.50 -7.34 -10.25
C PRO A 77 10.60 -6.79 -9.34
N GLN A 78 10.58 -5.49 -9.04
CA GLN A 78 11.63 -4.79 -8.32
C GLN A 78 11.02 -3.92 -7.23
N LYS A 79 11.73 -3.81 -6.11
CA LYS A 79 11.41 -2.85 -5.04
C LYS A 79 11.45 -1.42 -5.58
N GLY A 80 10.65 -0.53 -5.00
CA GLY A 80 10.79 0.90 -5.27
C GLY A 80 12.12 1.43 -4.74
N GLN A 81 12.57 2.55 -5.30
CA GLN A 81 13.81 3.19 -4.89
C GLN A 81 13.72 3.63 -3.44
N ALA A 82 14.87 3.55 -2.75
CA ALA A 82 14.97 4.01 -1.37
C ALA A 82 14.80 5.52 -1.29
N GLY A 83 14.02 5.99 -0.30
CA GLY A 83 13.88 7.41 0.00
C GLY A 83 15.16 8.01 0.61
N PRO A 84 15.31 9.35 0.60
CA PRO A 84 16.51 10.02 1.10
C PRO A 84 16.71 9.89 2.62
N TYR A 85 15.64 9.68 3.39
CA TYR A 85 15.66 9.62 4.84
C TYR A 85 15.54 8.18 5.37
N THR A 86 14.56 7.42 4.89
CA THR A 86 14.35 6.02 5.31
C THR A 86 15.44 5.10 4.79
N ARG A 87 15.95 5.36 3.58
CA ARG A 87 17.06 4.64 2.93
C ARG A 87 16.83 3.13 2.80
N GLU A 88 15.56 2.72 2.74
CA GLU A 88 15.15 1.33 2.55
C GLU A 88 14.44 1.18 1.20
N ALA A 89 14.99 0.35 0.31
CA ALA A 89 14.32 0.06 -0.96
C ALA A 89 13.00 -0.69 -0.71
N GLY A 90 11.91 -0.23 -1.31
CA GLY A 90 10.57 -0.79 -1.14
C GLY A 90 9.76 -0.18 0.01
N SER A 91 10.28 0.82 0.69
CA SER A 91 9.60 1.53 1.78
C SER A 91 9.81 3.03 1.65
N LEU A 92 8.77 3.82 1.91
CA LEU A 92 8.86 5.28 1.97
C LEU A 92 8.09 5.78 3.18
N GLY A 93 8.70 6.65 3.99
CA GLY A 93 8.00 7.33 5.07
C GLY A 93 6.95 8.29 4.52
N TYR A 94 5.86 8.51 5.25
CA TYR A 94 4.81 9.44 4.80
C TYR A 94 5.35 10.85 4.48
N ASN A 95 6.36 11.32 5.23
CA ASN A 95 7.06 12.57 4.95
C ASN A 95 7.76 12.59 3.56
N GLU A 96 8.39 11.48 3.16
CA GLU A 96 9.02 11.35 1.83
C GLU A 96 7.97 11.40 0.72
N ILE A 97 6.84 10.74 0.95
CA ILE A 97 5.71 10.76 0.01
C ILE A 97 5.14 12.18 -0.11
N CYS A 98 4.98 12.91 1.01
CA CYS A 98 4.56 14.31 0.99
C CYS A 98 5.51 15.21 0.19
N GLU A 99 6.83 15.06 0.38
CA GLU A 99 7.81 15.82 -0.42
C GLU A 99 7.69 15.51 -1.92
N MET A 100 7.47 14.25 -2.29
CA MET A 100 7.23 13.87 -3.68
C MET A 100 5.97 14.53 -4.26
N LYS A 101 4.88 14.59 -3.49
CA LYS A 101 3.64 15.29 -3.86
C LYS A 101 3.87 16.79 -4.06
N LEU A 102 4.54 17.44 -3.10
CA LEU A 102 4.74 18.89 -3.08
C LEU A 102 5.65 19.39 -4.20
N ASN A 103 6.66 18.60 -4.56
CA ASN A 103 7.60 18.96 -5.61
C ASN A 103 7.01 18.89 -7.03
N LYS A 104 5.74 18.49 -7.20
CA LYS A 104 4.92 18.51 -8.44
C LYS A 104 5.56 18.00 -9.74
N ASN A 105 6.67 17.25 -9.65
CA ASN A 105 7.44 16.75 -10.77
C ASN A 105 6.79 15.52 -11.43
N GLY A 106 5.51 15.57 -11.78
CA GLY A 106 4.81 14.46 -12.46
C GLY A 106 4.31 13.35 -11.53
N TRP A 107 4.11 13.64 -10.23
CA TRP A 107 3.42 12.74 -9.32
C TRP A 107 1.93 12.66 -9.65
N THR A 108 1.43 11.44 -9.91
CA THR A 108 0.01 11.17 -10.06
C THR A 108 -0.47 10.37 -8.86
N GLU A 109 -1.60 10.77 -8.30
CA GLU A 109 -2.25 10.09 -7.19
C GLU A 109 -3.61 9.56 -7.63
N VAL A 110 -3.91 8.33 -7.20
CA VAL A 110 -5.17 7.67 -7.47
C VAL A 110 -5.68 7.08 -6.16
N ARG A 111 -6.95 7.35 -5.85
CA ARG A 111 -7.63 6.79 -4.68
C ARG A 111 -8.51 5.63 -5.10
N ASP A 112 -8.23 4.43 -4.59
CA ASP A 112 -9.04 3.26 -4.87
C ASP A 112 -10.26 3.23 -3.94
N ARG A 113 -11.46 3.20 -4.54
CA ARG A 113 -12.74 3.28 -3.82
C ARG A 113 -13.08 2.05 -2.96
N TYR A 114 -12.37 0.94 -3.13
CA TYR A 114 -12.59 -0.28 -2.35
C TYR A 114 -11.53 -0.41 -1.27
N HIS A 115 -10.25 -0.25 -1.63
CA HIS A 115 -9.18 -0.20 -0.63
C HIS A 115 -9.35 0.98 0.33
N MET A 116 -10.10 2.02 -0.06
CA MET A 116 -10.31 3.25 0.70
C MET A 116 -8.99 3.92 1.07
N ALA A 117 -8.03 3.85 0.14
CA ALA A 117 -6.67 4.32 0.34
C ALA A 117 -6.05 4.77 -0.98
N PRO A 118 -5.07 5.69 -0.94
CA PRO A 118 -4.38 6.16 -2.12
C PRO A 118 -3.20 5.26 -2.51
N TYR A 119 -2.91 5.25 -3.80
CA TYR A 119 -1.56 5.00 -4.28
C TYR A 119 -1.13 6.17 -5.16
N GLY A 120 0.16 6.28 -5.41
CA GLY A 120 0.63 7.22 -6.39
C GLY A 120 1.87 6.72 -7.10
N PHE A 121 2.15 7.36 -8.23
CA PHE A 121 3.21 6.93 -9.12
C PHE A 121 3.81 8.10 -9.90
N ARG A 122 5.04 7.88 -10.35
CA ARG A 122 5.76 8.72 -11.30
C ARG A 122 6.75 7.85 -12.06
N ASP A 123 6.76 7.96 -13.39
CA ASP A 123 7.57 7.10 -14.27
C ASP A 123 7.32 5.63 -13.93
N ARG A 124 8.34 4.92 -13.47
CA ARG A 124 8.26 3.54 -13.02
C ARG A 124 8.18 3.38 -11.50
N GLN A 125 8.16 4.46 -10.73
CA GLN A 125 8.04 4.39 -9.27
C GLN A 125 6.57 4.44 -8.86
N TRP A 126 6.19 3.56 -7.95
CA TRP A 126 4.82 3.40 -7.46
C TRP A 126 4.86 3.18 -5.95
N VAL A 127 3.94 3.76 -5.19
CA VAL A 127 3.79 3.48 -3.75
C VAL A 127 2.31 3.50 -3.34
N GLY A 128 1.91 2.49 -2.57
CA GLY A 128 0.63 2.43 -1.86
C GLY A 128 0.85 2.75 -0.39
N TYR A 129 0.08 3.69 0.15
CA TYR A 129 0.31 4.32 1.45
C TYR A 129 -0.99 4.88 2.02
N ASP A 130 -1.02 5.16 3.32
CA ASP A 130 -2.14 5.84 3.97
C ASP A 130 -1.89 7.36 4.06
N ASP A 131 -2.95 8.15 4.03
CA ASP A 131 -2.90 9.59 4.26
C ASP A 131 -3.94 10.04 5.33
N VAL A 132 -4.36 11.31 5.29
CA VAL A 132 -5.29 11.89 6.28
C VAL A 132 -6.73 11.44 6.07
N GLU A 133 -7.13 11.11 4.84
CA GLU A 133 -8.50 10.67 4.50
C GLU A 133 -8.63 9.15 4.57
#